data_AF-A0A7W4AYK6-F1
#
_entry.id   AF-A0A7W4AYK6-F1
#
_cell.length_a   1.000
_cell.length_b   1.000
_cell.length_c   1.000
_cell.angle_alpha   90.00
_cell.angle_beta   90.00
_cell.angle_gamma   90.00
#
_symmetry.space_group_name_H-M   'P 1'
#
loop_
_entity.id
_entity.type
_entity.pdbx_description
1 polymer ?
#
loop_
_entity_poly.entity_id
_entity_poly.type
_entity_poly.pdbx_seq_one_letter_code
_entity_poly.pdbx_strand_id
1 'polypeptide(L)'
;MFSTLKNKIITLVISLLIILTIGLMALFKVNQGQIALLKSDLATSEQNREYLERDLTSISNELEVAELDKIKLRESLTLLAKTFSERELNRAEIKTDFAVSNKKLLQIFDGTTDEKTISWGAANIPNDISRVLEHSAKCANRYRNKDSLCVPSSGTDKQMFSSGVLQPDKPRTF
;
A
#
# COMPACT_ATOMS: atom_id res chain seq x y z
N MET A 1 80.40 68.11 -7.51
CA MET A 1 80.37 66.63 -7.59
C MET A 1 79.44 65.97 -6.56
N PHE A 2 79.28 66.51 -5.34
CA PHE A 2 78.39 65.95 -4.31
C PHE A 2 76.88 66.04 -4.61
N SER A 3 76.43 67.06 -5.35
CA SER A 3 75.00 67.25 -5.67
C SER A 3 74.45 66.19 -6.64
N THR A 4 75.23 65.80 -7.64
CA THR A 4 74.88 64.74 -8.60
C THR A 4 74.83 63.34 -7.99
N LEU A 5 75.65 63.08 -6.96
CA LEU A 5 75.67 61.80 -6.25
C LEU A 5 74.43 61.66 -5.33
N LYS A 6 74.05 62.73 -4.63
CA LYS A 6 72.84 62.79 -3.79
C LYS A 6 71.57 62.54 -4.60
N ASN A 7 71.43 63.15 -5.78
CA ASN A 7 70.25 62.94 -6.63
C ASN A 7 70.14 61.48 -7.11
N LYS A 8 71.25 60.83 -7.50
CA LYS A 8 71.21 59.42 -7.94
C LYS A 8 70.79 58.46 -6.82
N ILE A 9 71.23 58.70 -5.59
CA ILE A 9 70.84 57.90 -4.42
C ILE A 9 69.35 58.10 -4.12
N ILE A 10 68.85 59.34 -4.19
CA ILE A 10 67.43 59.64 -4.01
C ILE A 10 66.58 58.93 -5.08
N THR A 11 66.99 58.95 -6.36
CA THR A 11 66.27 58.24 -7.43
C THR A 11 66.23 56.73 -7.20
N LEU A 12 67.32 56.13 -6.73
CA LEU A 12 67.37 54.69 -6.40
C LEU A 12 66.43 54.33 -5.26
N VAL A 13 66.43 55.11 -4.18
CA VAL A 13 65.54 54.87 -3.02
C VAL A 13 64.07 54.99 -3.42
N ILE A 14 63.71 55.97 -4.24
CA ILE A 14 62.34 56.13 -4.74
C ILE A 14 61.96 54.93 -5.63
N SER A 15 62.85 54.48 -6.51
CA SER A 15 62.59 53.31 -7.36
C SER A 15 62.37 52.03 -6.56
N LEU A 16 63.15 51.84 -5.48
CA LEU A 16 63.02 50.69 -4.58
C LEU A 16 61.68 50.73 -3.82
N LEU A 17 61.27 51.91 -3.35
CA LEU A 17 59.98 52.14 -2.69
C LEU A 17 58.79 51.82 -3.60
N ILE A 18 58.88 52.17 -4.88
CA ILE A 18 57.84 51.84 -5.87
C ILE A 18 57.74 50.32 -6.07
N ILE A 19 58.87 49.61 -6.17
CA ILE A 19 58.86 48.14 -6.32
C ILE A 19 58.30 47.47 -5.06
N LEU A 20 58.66 47.96 -3.87
CA LEU A 20 58.18 47.43 -2.60
C LEU A 20 56.66 47.59 -2.45
N THR A 21 56.12 48.76 -2.82
CA THR A 21 54.68 49.04 -2.76
C THR A 21 53.86 48.21 -3.75
N ILE A 22 54.37 47.99 -4.96
CA ILE A 22 53.75 47.10 -5.95
C ILE A 22 53.75 45.66 -5.45
N GLY A 23 54.87 45.18 -4.89
CA GLY A 23 54.98 43.85 -4.28
C GLY A 23 54.00 43.64 -3.12
N LEU A 24 53.87 44.63 -2.24
CA LEU A 24 52.91 44.59 -1.12
C LEU A 24 51.46 44.53 -1.62
N MET A 25 51.11 45.32 -2.64
CA MET A 25 49.78 45.29 -3.25
C MET A 25 49.44 43.92 -3.85
N ALA A 26 50.39 43.30 -4.55
CA ALA A 26 50.19 41.97 -5.14
C ALA A 26 49.94 40.91 -4.06
N LEU A 27 50.74 40.90 -2.98
CA LEU A 27 50.55 39.99 -1.85
C LEU A 27 49.20 40.20 -1.15
N PHE A 28 48.77 41.45 -0.98
CA PHE A 28 47.49 41.76 -0.38
C PHE A 28 46.31 41.25 -1.23
N LYS A 29 46.40 41.40 -2.56
CA LYS A 29 45.40 40.88 -3.51
C LYS A 29 45.32 39.35 -3.49
N VAL A 30 46.46 38.66 -3.43
CA VAL A 30 46.51 37.18 -3.35
C VAL A 30 45.86 36.69 -2.06
N ASN A 31 46.20 37.31 -0.92
CA ASN A 31 45.61 36.93 0.37
C ASN A 31 44.10 37.18 0.40
N GLN A 32 43.61 38.28 -0.15
CA GLN A 32 42.17 38.53 -0.30
C GLN A 32 41.49 37.48 -1.17
N GLY A 33 42.12 37.06 -2.28
CA GLY A 33 41.62 36.01 -3.15
C GLY A 33 41.51 34.65 -2.44
N GLN A 34 42.54 34.26 -1.69
CA GLN A 34 42.52 33.01 -0.91
C GLN A 34 41.46 33.04 0.21
N ILE A 35 41.30 34.17 0.90
CA ILE A 35 40.25 34.33 1.91
C ILE A 35 38.85 34.25 1.28
N ALA A 36 38.66 34.83 0.09
CA ALA A 36 37.40 34.76 -0.64
C ALA A 36 37.08 33.32 -1.07
N LEU A 37 38.07 32.57 -1.56
CA LEU A 37 37.93 31.15 -1.89
C LEU A 37 37.57 30.31 -0.66
N LEU A 38 38.32 30.45 0.44
CA LEU A 38 38.06 29.74 1.70
C LEU A 38 36.65 30.03 2.23
N LYS A 39 36.18 31.28 2.11
CA LYS A 39 34.82 31.65 2.50
C LYS A 39 33.77 31.00 1.61
N SER A 40 34.02 30.90 0.30
CA SER A 40 33.15 30.21 -0.66
C SER A 40 33.10 28.71 -0.40
N ASP A 41 34.25 28.08 -0.15
CA ASP A 41 34.35 26.65 0.15
C ASP A 41 33.66 26.32 1.48
N LEU A 42 33.81 27.19 2.49
CA LEU A 42 33.11 27.06 3.76
C LEU A 42 31.59 27.15 3.59
N ALA A 43 31.11 28.16 2.86
CA ALA A 43 29.67 28.32 2.57
C ALA A 43 29.11 27.11 1.81
N THR A 44 29.86 26.59 0.83
CA THR A 44 29.47 25.39 0.06
C THR A 44 29.43 24.16 0.96
N SER A 45 30.42 23.99 1.85
CA SER A 45 30.48 22.89 2.80
C SER A 45 29.33 22.93 3.81
N GLU A 46 29.00 24.12 4.35
CA GLU A 46 27.86 24.31 5.24
C GLU A 46 26.53 23.97 4.55
N GLN A 47 26.36 24.40 3.29
CA GLN A 47 25.18 24.09 2.49
C GLN A 47 25.05 22.58 2.23
N ASN A 48 26.15 21.92 1.88
CA ASN A 48 26.16 20.47 1.67
C ASN A 48 25.80 19.72 2.96
N ARG A 49 26.29 20.18 4.11
CA ARG A 49 25.96 19.60 5.42
C ARG A 49 24.48 19.73 5.73
N GLU A 50 23.89 20.90 5.49
CA GLU A 50 22.45 21.12 5.70
C GLU A 50 21.59 20.25 4.77
N TYR A 51 22.03 20.08 3.52
CA TYR A 51 21.39 19.19 2.57
C TYR A 51 21.43 17.73 3.04
N LEU A 52 22.60 17.24 3.45
CA LEU A 52 22.77 15.90 4.02
C LEU A 52 21.91 15.68 5.27
N GLU A 53 21.81 16.67 6.15
CA GLU A 53 20.99 16.61 7.36
C GLU A 53 19.48 16.52 7.02
N ARG A 54 19.03 17.28 6.02
CA ARG A 54 17.66 17.18 5.50
C ARG A 54 17.38 15.82 4.87
N ASP A 55 18.30 15.31 4.05
CA ASP A 55 18.16 13.99 3.42
C ASP A 55 18.11 12.87 4.46
N LEU A 56 18.97 12.92 5.48
CA LEU A 56 18.94 11.96 6.59
C LEU A 56 17.63 11.99 7.36
N THR A 57 17.10 13.19 7.61
CA THR A 57 15.80 13.35 8.29
C THR A 57 14.66 12.81 7.41
N SER A 58 14.68 13.08 6.11
CA SER A 58 13.67 12.57 5.17
C SER A 58 13.70 11.04 5.10
N ILE A 59 14.88 10.46 4.91
CA ILE A 59 15.06 9.00 4.84
C ILE A 59 14.64 8.34 6.16
N SER A 60 14.95 8.95 7.31
CA SER A 60 14.50 8.45 8.61
C SER A 60 12.98 8.42 8.73
N ASN A 61 12.30 9.47 8.30
CA ASN A 61 10.83 9.54 8.32
C ASN A 61 10.20 8.53 7.35
N GLU A 62 10.75 8.40 6.14
CA GLU A 62 10.30 7.42 5.16
C GLU A 62 10.50 5.98 5.67
N LEU A 63 11.61 5.72 6.36
CA LEU A 63 11.88 4.42 6.96
C LEU A 63 10.87 4.10 8.07
N GLU A 64 10.54 5.06 8.94
CA GLU A 64 9.53 4.87 9.99
C GLU A 64 8.15 4.54 9.39
N VAL A 65 7.75 5.26 8.33
CA VAL A 65 6.49 4.97 7.61
C VAL A 65 6.52 3.57 6.99
N ALA A 66 7.62 3.19 6.34
CA ALA A 66 7.76 1.87 5.74
C ALA A 66 7.73 0.74 6.79
N GLU A 67 8.30 0.96 7.97
CA GLU A 67 8.23 0.00 9.09
C GLU A 67 6.80 -0.16 9.61
N LEU A 68 6.06 0.94 9.77
CA LEU A 68 4.64 0.89 10.16
C LEU A 68 3.78 0.17 9.12
N ASP A 69 4.00 0.44 7.83
CA ASP A 69 3.26 -0.23 6.77
C ASP A 69 3.58 -1.72 6.69
N LYS A 70 4.82 -2.12 6.95
CA LYS A 70 5.22 -3.52 7.07
C LYS A 70 4.48 -4.23 8.21
N ILE A 71 4.27 -3.56 9.35
CA ILE A 71 3.50 -4.11 10.48
C ILE A 71 2.03 -4.30 10.05
N LYS A 72 1.39 -3.28 9.48
CA LYS A 72 0.00 -3.35 8.99
C LYS A 72 -0.21 -4.43 7.94
N LEU A 73 0.74 -4.59 7.01
CA LEU A 73 0.71 -5.64 6.00
C LEU A 73 0.77 -7.03 6.63
N ARG A 74 1.60 -7.24 7.66
CA ARG A 74 1.67 -8.52 8.38
C ARG A 74 0.38 -8.85 9.12
N GLU A 75 -0.24 -7.87 9.77
CA GLU A 75 -1.53 -8.05 10.42
C GLU A 75 -2.61 -8.43 9.40
N SER A 76 -2.65 -7.71 8.27
CA SER A 76 -3.59 -7.99 7.16
C SER A 76 -3.39 -9.39 6.58
N LEU A 77 -2.14 -9.83 6.39
CA LEU A 77 -1.82 -11.18 5.92
C LEU A 77 -2.26 -12.26 6.91
N THR A 78 -2.08 -12.01 8.22
CA THR A 78 -2.51 -12.94 9.28
C THR A 78 -4.02 -13.09 9.30
N LEU A 79 -4.76 -11.98 9.20
CA LEU A 79 -6.21 -11.98 9.11
C LEU A 79 -6.71 -12.71 7.84
N LEU A 80 -6.04 -12.46 6.71
CA LEU A 80 -6.37 -13.12 5.44
C LEU A 80 -6.14 -14.63 5.51
N ALA A 81 -5.02 -15.06 6.09
CA ALA A 81 -4.72 -16.48 6.28
C ALA A 81 -5.76 -17.18 7.16
N LYS A 82 -6.17 -16.53 8.27
CA LYS A 82 -7.26 -17.03 9.13
C LYS A 82 -8.58 -17.16 8.36
N THR A 83 -8.98 -16.10 7.66
CA THR A 83 -10.22 -16.07 6.87
C THR A 83 -10.21 -17.13 5.78
N PHE A 84 -9.06 -17.37 5.14
CA PHE A 84 -8.91 -18.40 4.12
C PHE A 84 -9.05 -19.81 4.71
N SER A 85 -8.41 -20.08 5.86
CA SER A 85 -8.53 -21.34 6.58
C SER A 85 -9.98 -21.63 6.97
N GLU A 86 -10.68 -20.64 7.55
CA GLU A 86 -12.10 -20.75 7.90
C GLU A 86 -12.99 -21.02 6.67
N ARG A 87 -12.72 -20.38 5.53
CA ARG A 87 -13.43 -20.64 4.28
C ARG A 87 -13.24 -22.06 3.77
N GLU A 88 -12.03 -22.61 3.83
CA GLU A 88 -11.77 -23.98 3.39
C GLU A 88 -12.44 -25.00 4.33
N LEU A 89 -12.46 -24.76 5.64
CA LEU A 89 -13.22 -25.56 6.60
C LEU A 89 -14.72 -25.55 6.30
N ASN A 90 -15.31 -24.35 6.16
CA ASN A 90 -16.73 -24.21 5.83
C ASN A 90 -17.08 -24.87 4.50
N ARG A 91 -16.19 -24.79 3.50
CA ARG A 91 -16.38 -25.46 2.22
C ARG A 91 -16.38 -26.98 2.36
N ALA A 92 -15.51 -27.54 3.20
CA ALA A 92 -15.46 -28.97 3.46
C ALA A 92 -16.73 -29.46 4.20
N GLU A 93 -17.22 -28.67 5.16
CA GLU A 93 -18.47 -28.94 5.88
C GLU A 93 -19.68 -28.92 4.92
N ILE A 94 -19.85 -27.84 4.15
CA ILE A 94 -20.93 -27.73 3.15
C ILE A 94 -20.90 -28.89 2.16
N LYS A 95 -19.71 -29.31 1.71
CA LYS A 95 -19.57 -30.44 0.79
C LYS A 95 -20.03 -31.75 1.44
N THR A 96 -19.72 -31.93 2.73
CA THR A 96 -20.10 -33.13 3.50
C THR A 96 -21.61 -33.15 3.73
N ASP A 97 -22.19 -32.03 4.18
CA ASP A 97 -23.62 -31.89 4.42
C ASP A 97 -24.44 -32.06 3.15
N PHE A 98 -23.95 -31.52 2.03
CA PHE A 98 -24.56 -31.72 0.73
C PHE A 98 -24.57 -33.20 0.34
N ALA A 99 -23.45 -33.91 0.52
CA ALA A 99 -23.37 -35.34 0.21
C ALA A 99 -24.34 -36.17 1.09
N VAL A 100 -24.42 -35.87 2.38
CA VAL A 100 -25.34 -36.53 3.32
C VAL A 100 -26.80 -36.25 2.95
N SER A 101 -27.14 -34.99 2.70
CA SER A 101 -28.50 -34.57 2.34
C SER A 101 -28.93 -35.19 1.01
N ASN A 102 -28.05 -35.18 0.01
CA ASN A 102 -28.30 -35.81 -1.28
C ASN A 102 -28.52 -37.31 -1.15
N LYS A 103 -27.72 -38.00 -0.33
CA LYS A 103 -27.92 -39.42 -0.04
C LYS A 103 -29.28 -39.69 0.62
N LYS A 104 -29.68 -38.86 1.60
CA LYS A 104 -30.99 -38.98 2.27
C LYS A 104 -32.15 -38.74 1.29
N LEU A 105 -32.04 -37.74 0.42
CA LEU A 105 -33.05 -37.45 -0.60
C LEU A 105 -33.20 -38.62 -1.57
N LEU A 106 -32.09 -39.18 -2.09
CA LEU A 106 -32.14 -40.36 -2.95
C LEU A 106 -32.79 -41.55 -2.25
N GLN A 107 -32.47 -41.80 -0.98
CA GLN A 107 -33.13 -42.87 -0.22
C GLN A 107 -34.65 -42.67 -0.09
N ILE A 108 -35.12 -41.42 0.06
CA ILE A 108 -36.55 -41.11 0.12
C ILE A 108 -37.20 -41.38 -1.25
N PHE A 109 -36.58 -40.95 -2.34
CA PHE A 109 -37.13 -41.14 -3.68
C PHE A 109 -37.07 -42.61 -4.14
N ASP A 110 -36.03 -43.35 -3.80
CA ASP A 110 -35.87 -44.76 -4.17
C ASP A 110 -36.76 -45.70 -3.32
N GLY A 111 -37.07 -45.30 -2.07
CA GLY A 111 -37.82 -46.12 -1.12
C GLY A 111 -39.32 -45.79 -1.02
N THR A 112 -39.80 -44.74 -1.69
CA THR A 112 -41.19 -44.31 -1.60
C THR A 112 -42.09 -45.04 -2.59
N THR A 113 -43.31 -45.38 -2.16
CA THR A 113 -44.39 -45.88 -3.01
C THR A 113 -45.46 -44.80 -3.27
N ASP A 114 -45.29 -43.62 -2.68
CA ASP A 114 -46.19 -42.49 -2.86
C ASP A 114 -45.98 -41.84 -4.24
N GLU A 115 -47.01 -41.93 -5.08
CA GLU A 115 -47.03 -41.42 -6.45
C GLU A 115 -46.74 -39.91 -6.52
N LYS A 116 -47.16 -39.17 -5.50
CA LYS A 116 -46.85 -37.74 -5.39
C LYS A 116 -45.34 -37.54 -5.21
N THR A 117 -44.70 -38.20 -4.25
CA THR A 117 -43.25 -38.09 -4.03
C THR A 117 -42.44 -38.50 -5.28
N ILE A 118 -42.88 -39.53 -6.01
CA ILE A 118 -42.27 -39.94 -7.29
C ILE A 118 -42.38 -38.82 -8.34
N SER A 119 -43.57 -38.21 -8.48
CA SER A 119 -43.79 -37.11 -9.43
C SER A 119 -42.94 -35.87 -9.14
N TRP A 120 -42.70 -35.57 -7.86
CA TRP A 120 -41.82 -34.46 -7.44
C TRP A 120 -40.35 -34.77 -7.72
N GLY A 121 -39.90 -36.01 -7.51
CA GLY A 121 -38.52 -36.42 -7.80
C GLY A 121 -38.18 -36.40 -9.30
N ALA A 122 -39.17 -36.64 -10.16
CA ALA A 122 -39.03 -36.58 -11.62
C ALA A 122 -39.30 -35.18 -12.21
N ALA A 123 -39.73 -34.21 -11.40
CA ALA A 123 -40.05 -32.87 -11.88
C ALA A 123 -38.78 -32.12 -12.29
N ASN A 124 -38.79 -31.52 -13.48
CA ASN A 124 -37.70 -30.65 -13.91
C ASN A 124 -37.63 -29.40 -13.03
N ILE A 125 -36.41 -29.01 -12.64
CA ILE A 125 -36.17 -27.74 -11.97
C ILE A 125 -36.48 -26.61 -12.97
N PRO A 126 -37.36 -25.65 -12.63
CA PRO A 126 -37.67 -24.53 -13.51
C PRO A 126 -36.41 -23.74 -13.89
N ASN A 127 -36.32 -23.36 -15.17
CA ASN A 127 -35.16 -22.66 -15.73
C ASN A 127 -34.81 -21.37 -14.95
N ASP A 128 -35.81 -20.66 -14.43
CA ASP A 128 -35.57 -19.41 -13.69
C ASP A 128 -34.86 -19.66 -12.36
N ILE A 129 -35.14 -20.76 -11.66
CA ILE A 129 -34.43 -21.15 -10.44
C ILE A 129 -32.97 -21.50 -10.78
N SER A 130 -32.75 -22.27 -11.85
CA SER A 130 -31.40 -22.62 -12.28
C SER A 130 -30.57 -21.38 -12.65
N ARG A 131 -31.20 -20.40 -13.31
CA ARG A 131 -30.57 -19.13 -13.70
C ARG A 131 -30.20 -18.30 -12.48
N VAL A 132 -31.07 -18.21 -11.48
CA VAL A 132 -30.81 -17.49 -10.23
C VAL A 132 -29.68 -18.15 -9.45
N LEU A 133 -29.66 -19.47 -9.35
CA LEU A 133 -28.59 -20.21 -8.67
C LEU A 133 -27.24 -20.01 -9.38
N GLU A 134 -27.22 -20.09 -10.71
CA GLU A 134 -26.02 -19.87 -11.51
C GLU A 134 -25.49 -18.44 -11.36
N HIS A 135 -26.37 -17.44 -11.44
CA HIS A 135 -26.01 -16.04 -11.25
C HIS A 135 -25.48 -15.78 -9.82
N SER A 136 -26.13 -16.33 -8.81
CA SER A 136 -25.69 -16.22 -7.42
C SER A 136 -24.30 -16.84 -7.22
N ALA A 137 -24.03 -18.01 -7.82
CA ALA A 137 -22.71 -18.64 -7.78
C ALA A 137 -21.64 -17.81 -8.53
N LYS A 138 -22.00 -17.21 -9.66
CA LYS A 138 -21.11 -16.29 -10.39
C LYS A 138 -20.77 -15.06 -9.57
N CYS A 139 -21.74 -14.50 -8.85
CA CYS A 139 -21.53 -13.33 -7.99
C CYS A 139 -20.76 -13.63 -6.71
N ALA A 140 -20.95 -14.80 -6.11
CA ALA A 140 -20.08 -15.27 -5.02
C ALA A 140 -18.60 -15.38 -5.46
N ASN A 141 -18.36 -15.57 -6.75
CA ASN A 141 -17.01 -15.69 -7.35
C ASN A 141 -16.69 -14.56 -8.33
N ARG A 142 -17.18 -13.34 -8.05
CA ARG A 142 -17.09 -12.16 -8.93
C ARG A 142 -15.69 -11.90 -9.46
N TYR A 143 -14.66 -12.03 -8.62
CA TYR A 143 -13.26 -11.75 -9.00
C TYR A 143 -12.78 -12.63 -10.17
N ARG A 144 -13.25 -13.88 -10.24
CA ARG A 144 -12.90 -14.81 -11.32
C ARG A 144 -13.74 -14.59 -12.57
N ASN A 145 -15.02 -14.24 -12.40
CA ASN A 145 -16.00 -14.22 -13.49
C ASN A 145 -16.24 -12.83 -14.10
N LYS A 146 -15.74 -11.75 -13.48
CA LYS A 146 -15.83 -10.36 -13.95
C LYS A 146 -17.23 -9.93 -14.39
N ASP A 147 -18.26 -10.44 -13.73
CA ASP A 147 -19.65 -10.14 -14.07
C ASP A 147 -20.04 -8.75 -13.52
N SER A 148 -20.44 -7.86 -14.43
CA SER A 148 -20.81 -6.47 -14.14
C SER A 148 -22.13 -6.34 -13.37
N LEU A 149 -22.96 -7.38 -13.39
CA LEU A 149 -24.26 -7.40 -12.72
C LEU A 149 -24.16 -7.79 -11.23
N CYS A 150 -23.00 -8.25 -10.79
CA CYS A 150 -22.76 -8.61 -9.41
C CYS A 150 -22.47 -7.38 -8.56
N VAL A 151 -23.47 -6.95 -7.80
CA VAL A 151 -23.35 -5.84 -6.84
C VAL A 151 -22.68 -6.37 -5.58
N PRO A 152 -21.57 -5.77 -5.10
CA PRO A 152 -21.03 -6.12 -3.80
C PRO A 152 -22.07 -5.73 -2.75
N SER A 153 -22.38 -6.62 -1.80
CA SER A 153 -23.20 -6.25 -0.66
C SER A 153 -22.47 -5.13 0.09
N SER A 154 -22.95 -3.90 -0.02
CA SER A 154 -22.53 -2.81 0.87
C SER A 154 -23.01 -3.22 2.27
N GLY A 155 -22.08 -3.61 3.14
CA GLY A 155 -22.33 -4.11 4.49
C GLY A 155 -22.96 -3.08 5.43
N THR A 156 -24.17 -2.65 5.13
CA THR A 156 -25.16 -2.33 6.16
C THR A 156 -26.02 -3.57 6.32
N ASP A 157 -25.40 -4.64 6.83
CA ASP A 157 -26.12 -5.85 7.25
C ASP A 157 -26.92 -5.49 8.50
N LYS A 158 -28.05 -4.79 8.32
CA LYS A 158 -29.16 -5.02 9.23
C LYS A 158 -29.52 -6.48 9.03
N GLN A 159 -29.26 -7.27 10.07
CA GLN A 159 -29.69 -8.65 10.23
C GLN A 159 -31.17 -8.74 9.82
N MET A 160 -31.42 -9.07 8.57
CA MET A 160 -32.76 -9.28 8.06
C MET A 160 -33.02 -10.77 8.16
N PHE A 161 -34.13 -11.08 8.82
CA PHE A 161 -34.67 -12.41 9.09
C PHE A 161 -34.19 -13.07 10.38
N SER A 162 -34.86 -12.64 11.45
CA SER A 162 -35.31 -13.54 12.51
C SER A 162 -35.91 -14.81 11.91
N SER A 163 -35.54 -15.95 12.47
CA SER A 163 -36.20 -17.25 12.30
C SER A 163 -37.70 -17.16 12.62
N GLY A 164 -38.51 -16.78 11.62
CA GLY A 164 -39.95 -16.56 11.78
C GLY A 164 -40.80 -17.13 10.64
N VAL A 165 -40.22 -17.83 9.66
CA VAL A 165 -40.97 -18.48 8.59
C VAL A 165 -40.81 -19.99 8.70
N LEU A 166 -41.35 -20.52 9.80
CA LEU A 166 -41.77 -21.92 10.00
C LEU A 166 -42.51 -21.94 11.34
N GLN A 167 -43.60 -21.19 11.45
CA GLN A 167 -44.63 -21.55 12.41
C GLN A 167 -45.40 -22.72 11.79
N PRO A 168 -45.43 -23.90 12.45
CA PRO A 168 -46.32 -24.96 12.03
C PRO A 168 -47.76 -24.47 12.23
N ASP A 169 -48.47 -24.27 11.12
CA ASP A 169 -49.89 -23.99 11.18
C ASP A 169 -50.60 -25.13 11.93
N LYS A 170 -51.30 -24.71 12.97
CA LYS A 170 -52.14 -25.47 13.88
C LYS A 170 -53.09 -26.42 13.11
N PRO A 171 -53.35 -27.65 13.60
CA PRO A 171 -54.30 -28.55 12.95
C PRO A 171 -55.70 -27.95 12.95
N ARG A 172 -56.32 -27.84 11.76
CA ARG A 172 -57.76 -27.54 11.66
C ARG A 172 -58.53 -28.82 11.92
N THR A 173 -59.18 -28.87 13.08
CA THR A 173 -60.32 -29.76 13.33
C THR A 173 -61.51 -29.29 12.49
N PHE A 174 -62.00 -30.17 11.62
CA PHE A 174 -63.41 -30.36 11.28
C PHE A 174 -63.64 -31.85 11.04
#